data_AF-A0AA40KJV2-F1
#
_entry.id   AF-A0AA40KJV2-F1
#
_cell.length_a   1.000
_cell.length_b   1.000
_cell.length_c   1.000
_cell.angle_alpha   90.00
_cell.angle_beta   90.00
_cell.angle_gamma   90.00
#
_symmetry.space_group_name_H-M   'P 1'
#
loop_
_entity.id
_entity.type
_entity.pdbx_description
1 polymer ?
#
loop_
_entity_poly.entity_id
_entity_poly.type
_entity_poly.pdbx_seq_one_letter_code
_entity_poly.pdbx_strand_id
1 'polypeptide(L)'
;MISTGTLVARQYNQFAGNVHVMKAVASDMVLTFCSRSPDNQLYSLLLSREHILQKSDKRGVHNLLARRGLKIVSIRETCMNNAAWRRGSFDPVGWLLLIGVLSSLLSLGSW
;
A
#
# COMPACT_ATOMS: atom_id res chain seq x y z
N MET A 1 19.88 23.22 4.60
CA MET A 1 18.42 23.37 4.73
C MET A 1 17.88 22.08 5.33
N ILE A 2 17.63 22.04 6.64
CA ILE A 2 17.10 20.85 7.33
C ILE A 2 15.65 21.17 7.66
N SER A 3 14.71 20.49 7.00
CA SER A 3 13.29 20.60 7.32
C SER A 3 12.96 19.60 8.42
N THR A 4 12.67 20.10 9.62
CA THR A 4 12.15 19.33 10.75
C THR A 4 10.67 19.04 10.52
N GLY A 5 10.36 17.91 9.86
CA GLY A 5 9.03 17.33 9.77
C GLY A 5 8.75 16.41 10.96
N THR A 6 7.54 16.48 11.50
CA THR A 6 7.06 15.82 12.74
C THR A 6 6.97 14.28 12.65
N LEU A 7 8.10 13.58 12.65
CA LEU A 7 8.20 12.13 12.84
C LEU A 7 8.85 11.81 14.21
N VAL A 8 8.21 12.26 15.29
CA VAL A 8 8.77 12.31 16.66
C VAL A 8 8.68 10.97 17.44
N ALA A 9 8.79 9.80 16.78
CA ALA A 9 8.77 8.53 17.54
C ALA A 9 9.56 7.35 16.92
N ARG A 10 10.15 7.52 15.74
CA ARG A 10 10.94 6.46 15.10
C ARG A 10 12.28 7.05 14.70
N GLN A 11 13.35 6.31 14.98
CA GLN A 11 14.70 6.65 14.53
C GLN A 11 14.68 6.73 12.99
N TYR A 12 14.67 7.95 12.47
CA TYR A 12 14.58 8.20 11.03
C TYR A 12 15.98 8.08 10.43
N ASN A 13 16.22 7.01 9.69
CA ASN A 13 17.46 6.84 8.95
C ASN A 13 17.38 7.64 7.65
N GLN A 14 18.10 8.76 7.61
CA GLN A 14 18.24 9.58 6.42
C GLN A 14 19.04 8.82 5.37
N PHE A 15 18.51 8.74 4.15
CA PHE A 15 19.27 8.27 3.01
C PHE A 15 20.18 9.40 2.51
N ALA A 16 21.47 9.10 2.34
CA ALA A 16 22.44 9.97 1.68
C ALA A 16 23.15 9.18 0.59
N GLY A 17 23.05 9.64 -0.65
CA GLY A 17 23.66 8.98 -1.79
C GLY A 17 23.09 9.45 -3.12
N ASN A 18 23.54 8.81 -4.19
CA ASN A 18 23.09 9.13 -5.54
C ASN A 18 21.77 8.41 -5.85
N VAL A 19 20.86 9.12 -6.50
CA VAL A 19 19.58 8.58 -6.97
C VAL A 19 19.57 8.63 -8.49
N HIS A 20 19.30 7.50 -9.11
CA HIS A 20 19.17 7.37 -10.56
C HIS A 20 17.70 7.37 -10.96
N VAL A 21 17.35 8.22 -11.93
CA VAL A 21 16.01 8.28 -12.51
C VAL A 21 15.93 7.29 -13.67
N MET A 22 15.28 6.15 -13.45
CA MET A 22 15.10 5.13 -14.49
C MET A 22 13.99 5.47 -15.48
N LYS A 23 12.92 6.08 -14.98
CA LYS A 23 11.74 6.51 -15.75
C LYS A 23 11.14 7.73 -15.05
N ALA A 24 10.78 8.75 -15.83
CA ALA A 24 9.97 9.87 -15.36
C ALA A 24 8.97 10.23 -16.46
N VAL A 25 7.68 10.07 -16.17
CA VAL A 25 6.60 10.53 -17.03
C VAL A 25 5.60 11.35 -16.20
N ALA A 26 4.60 11.93 -16.84
CA ALA A 26 3.64 12.79 -16.15
C ALA A 26 2.93 12.08 -14.97
N SER A 27 2.61 10.79 -15.09
CA SER A 27 1.86 10.01 -14.09
C SER A 27 2.73 9.38 -13.00
N ASP A 28 3.89 8.84 -13.39
CA ASP A 28 4.68 7.95 -12.55
C ASP A 28 6.19 8.11 -12.77
N MET A 29 6.95 7.75 -11.74
CA MET A 29 8.40 7.86 -11.71
C MET A 29 9.02 6.61 -11.08
N VAL A 30 10.10 6.12 -11.68
CA VAL A 30 10.90 5.01 -11.14
C VAL A 30 12.28 5.55 -10.79
N LEU A 31 12.59 5.50 -9.49
CA LEU A 31 13.88 5.90 -8.93
C LEU A 31 14.62 4.65 -8.46
N THR A 32 15.94 4.64 -8.61
CA THR A 32 16.79 3.57 -8.11
C THR A 32 17.99 4.15 -7.39
N PHE A 33 18.33 3.59 -6.24
CA PHE A 33 19.47 4.00 -5.44
C PHE A 33 20.06 2.81 -4.67
N CYS A 34 21.33 2.93 -4.31
CA CYS A 34 22.02 1.95 -3.48
C CYS A 34 22.06 2.47 -2.04
N SER A 35 21.47 1.74 -1.08
CA SER A 35 21.66 2.06 0.34
C SER A 35 22.80 1.24 0.90
N ARG A 36 23.79 1.92 1.50
CA ARG A 36 24.96 1.25 2.08
C ARG A 36 24.62 0.45 3.35
N SER A 37 23.59 0.87 4.06
CA SER A 37 23.07 0.23 5.28
C SER A 37 21.60 -0.15 5.06
N PRO A 38 21.13 -1.33 5.49
CA PRO A 38 21.88 -2.34 6.27
C PRO A 38 22.86 -3.19 5.44
N ASP A 39 22.52 -3.60 4.20
CA ASP A 39 23.28 -4.66 3.49
C ASP A 39 23.74 -4.29 2.07
N ASN A 40 24.11 -3.02 1.79
CA ASN A 40 24.49 -2.57 0.44
C ASN A 40 23.47 -2.98 -0.64
N GLN A 41 22.18 -2.73 -0.39
CA GLN A 41 21.09 -3.17 -1.26
C GLN A 41 20.68 -2.09 -2.28
N LEU A 42 20.29 -2.56 -3.46
CA LEU A 42 19.66 -1.75 -4.49
C LEU A 42 18.16 -1.66 -4.22
N TYR A 43 17.66 -0.44 -4.04
CA TYR A 43 16.24 -0.15 -3.89
C TYR A 43 15.73 0.51 -5.15
N SER A 44 14.52 0.12 -5.57
CA SER A 44 13.78 0.80 -6.64
C SER A 44 12.43 1.26 -6.10
N LEU A 45 12.14 2.55 -6.22
CA LEU A 45 10.89 3.17 -5.80
C LEU A 45 10.04 3.50 -7.03
N LEU A 46 8.79 3.07 -6.99
CA LEU A 46 7.76 3.45 -7.94
C LEU A 46 6.86 4.48 -7.27
N LEU A 47 6.91 5.71 -7.77
CA LEU A 47 6.13 6.84 -7.30
C LEU A 47 5.02 7.13 -8.30
N SER A 48 3.83 7.44 -7.78
CA SER A 48 2.64 7.80 -8.54
C SER A 48 2.13 9.14 -8.04
N ARG A 49 1.57 9.97 -8.94
CA ARG A 49 0.82 11.17 -8.52
C ARG A 49 -0.53 10.82 -7.88
N GLU A 50 -1.13 9.73 -8.34
CA GLU A 50 -2.40 9.22 -7.83
C GLU A 50 -2.19 8.19 -6.72
N HIS A 51 -3.13 8.13 -5.77
CA HIS A 51 -3.12 7.15 -4.68
C HIS A 51 -3.27 5.70 -5.15
N ILE A 52 -3.78 5.49 -6.37
CA ILE A 52 -3.99 4.17 -6.95
C ILE A 52 -3.17 4.10 -8.23
N LEU A 53 -2.28 3.11 -8.29
CA LEU A 53 -1.50 2.82 -9.49
C LEU A 53 -2.11 1.63 -10.24
N GLN A 54 -2.31 1.78 -11.56
CA GLN A 54 -2.94 0.73 -12.35
C GLN A 54 -2.09 -0.54 -12.41
N LYS A 55 -2.76 -1.69 -12.54
CA LYS A 55 -2.07 -2.99 -12.61
C LYS A 55 -1.19 -3.12 -13.86
N SER A 56 -1.57 -2.46 -14.95
CA SER A 56 -0.78 -2.33 -16.19
C SER A 56 0.54 -1.62 -15.93
N ASP A 57 0.52 -0.49 -15.21
CA ASP A 57 1.69 0.32 -14.91
C ASP A 57 2.67 -0.45 -14.01
N LYS A 58 2.15 -1.12 -12.96
CA LYS A 58 2.95 -2.01 -12.10
C LYS A 58 3.67 -3.09 -12.93
N ARG A 59 2.95 -3.75 -13.85
CA ARG A 59 3.54 -4.76 -14.75
C ARG A 59 4.60 -4.17 -15.68
N GLY A 60 4.34 -2.99 -16.23
CA GLY A 60 5.30 -2.26 -17.06
C GLY A 60 6.60 -1.97 -16.33
N VAL A 61 6.51 -1.55 -15.06
CA VAL A 61 7.68 -1.31 -14.21
C VAL A 61 8.40 -2.61 -13.87
N HIS A 62 7.70 -3.69 -13.54
CA HIS A 62 8.32 -5.00 -13.33
C HIS A 62 9.14 -5.45 -14.55
N ASN A 63 8.59 -5.27 -15.76
CA ASN A 63 9.30 -5.57 -17.01
C ASN A 63 10.49 -4.64 -17.23
N LEU A 64 10.37 -3.36 -16.88
CA LEU A 64 11.48 -2.40 -16.95
C LEU A 64 12.63 -2.83 -16.04
N LEU A 65 12.35 -3.17 -14.78
CA LEU A 65 13.35 -3.61 -13.81
C LEU A 65 14.02 -4.92 -14.24
N ALA A 66 13.23 -5.89 -14.70
CA ALA A 66 13.74 -7.16 -15.21
C ALA A 66 14.70 -6.98 -16.39
N ARG A 67 14.34 -6.13 -17.37
CA ARG A 67 15.22 -5.80 -18.52
C ARG A 67 16.51 -5.09 -18.13
N ARG A 68 16.52 -4.43 -16.97
CA ARG A 68 17.70 -3.75 -16.41
C ARG A 68 18.51 -4.63 -15.47
N GLY A 69 18.16 -5.91 -15.34
CA GLY A 69 18.84 -6.86 -14.45
C GLY A 69 18.55 -6.65 -12.97
N LEU A 70 17.57 -5.80 -12.62
CA LEU A 70 17.18 -5.54 -11.24
C LEU A 70 16.17 -6.60 -10.80
N LYS A 71 16.64 -7.56 -9.98
CA LYS A 71 15.80 -8.60 -9.40
C LYS A 71 14.95 -8.03 -8.27
N ILE A 72 13.66 -8.36 -8.30
CA ILE A 72 12.71 -7.93 -7.27
C ILE A 72 12.70 -8.99 -6.18
N VAL A 73 13.30 -8.67 -5.04
CA VAL A 73 13.35 -9.57 -3.87
C VAL A 73 12.19 -9.31 -2.91
N SER A 74 11.82 -8.04 -2.75
CA SER A 74 10.73 -7.62 -1.86
C SER A 74 10.03 -6.38 -2.42
N ILE A 75 8.72 -6.29 -2.18
CA ILE A 75 7.89 -5.16 -2.54
C ILE A 75 7.23 -4.64 -1.28
N ARG A 76 7.37 -3.34 -1.01
CA ARG A 76 6.67 -2.66 0.08
C ARG A 76 5.81 -1.56 -0.50
N GLU A 77 4.50 -1.72 -0.37
CA GLU A 77 3.54 -0.68 -0.75
C GLU A 77 3.37 0.30 0.42
N THR A 78 3.36 1.59 0.11
CA THR A 78 3.17 2.68 1.08
C THR A 78 2.00 3.54 0.62
N CYS A 79 1.33 4.23 1.54
CA CYS A 79 0.15 5.05 1.24
C CYS A 79 -1.05 4.26 0.67
N MET A 80 -1.19 2.97 1.01
CA MET A 80 -2.50 2.31 0.89
C MET A 80 -3.38 2.84 2.01
N ASN A 81 -4.48 3.50 1.66
CA ASN A 81 -5.46 4.11 2.57
C ASN A 81 -5.43 3.56 4.01
N ASN A 82 -5.04 4.42 4.96
CA ASN A 82 -5.33 4.28 6.39
C ASN A 82 -6.83 4.42 6.73
N ALA A 83 -7.72 4.39 5.72
CA ALA A 83 -9.11 4.10 5.98
C ALA A 83 -9.15 2.62 6.38
N ALA A 84 -9.13 2.39 7.71
CA ALA A 84 -9.50 1.14 8.32
C ALA A 84 -10.49 0.43 7.40
N TRP A 85 -10.09 -0.71 6.83
CA TRP A 85 -11.06 -1.71 6.45
C TRP A 85 -11.86 -1.90 7.73
N ARG A 86 -13.01 -1.23 7.84
CA ARG A 86 -14.07 -1.66 8.72
C ARG A 86 -14.43 -3.01 8.14
N ARG A 87 -13.70 -4.03 8.59
CA ARG A 87 -14.18 -5.40 8.64
C ARG A 87 -15.55 -5.21 9.27
N GLY A 88 -16.58 -5.26 8.43
CA GLY A 88 -17.96 -5.09 8.89
C GLY A 88 -18.07 -5.99 10.10
N SER A 89 -18.26 -5.39 11.27
CA SER A 89 -18.46 -6.15 12.49
C SER A 89 -19.78 -6.83 12.26
N PHE A 90 -19.70 -8.06 11.78
CA PHE A 90 -20.82 -8.94 11.75
C PHE A 90 -21.00 -9.38 13.18
N ASP A 91 -21.83 -8.64 13.90
CA ASP A 91 -22.20 -9.00 15.26
C ASP A 91 -23.12 -10.22 15.18
N PRO A 92 -22.61 -11.43 15.49
CA PRO A 92 -23.42 -12.64 15.37
C PRO A 92 -24.63 -12.59 16.32
N VAL A 93 -24.55 -11.83 17.41
CA VAL A 93 -25.64 -11.68 18.38
C VAL A 93 -26.76 -10.83 17.79
N GLY A 94 -26.43 -9.68 17.21
CA GLY A 94 -27.40 -8.83 16.53
C GLY A 94 -28.13 -9.55 15.39
N TRP A 95 -27.43 -10.43 14.68
CA TRP A 95 -28.03 -11.18 13.57
C TRP A 95 -28.95 -12.32 14.02
N LEU A 96 -28.59 -13.02 15.09
CA LEU A 96 -29.46 -14.04 15.70
C LEU A 96 -30.76 -13.43 16.24
N LEU A 97 -30.69 -12.24 16.85
CA LEU A 97 -31.88 -11.51 17.30
C LEU A 97 -32.78 -11.10 16.14
N LEU A 98 -32.21 -10.60 15.04
CA LEU A 98 -32.98 -10.24 13.85
C LEU A 98 -33.71 -11.44 13.24
N ILE A 99 -33.05 -12.59 13.13
CA ILE A 99 -33.67 -13.83 12.60
C ILE A 99 -34.80 -14.29 13.53
N GLY A 100 -34.60 -14.25 14.84
CA GLY A 100 -35.62 -14.61 15.83
C GLY A 100 -36.87 -13.71 15.75
N VAL A 101 -36.68 -12.40 15.61
CA VAL A 101 -37.78 -11.43 15.45
C VAL A 101 -38.51 -11.63 14.12
N LEU A 102 -37.79 -11.86 13.01
CA LEU A 102 -38.41 -12.13 11.72
C LEU A 102 -39.26 -13.40 11.73
N SER A 103 -38.76 -14.44 12.40
CA SER A 103 -39.43 -15.74 12.50
C SER A 103 -40.73 -15.64 13.30
N SER A 104 -40.72 -14.85 14.37
CA SER A 104 -41.92 -14.60 15.19
C SER A 104 -42.95 -13.75 14.45
N LEU A 105 -42.53 -12.72 13.69
CA LEU A 105 -43.43 -11.93 12.83
C LEU A 105 -44.06 -12.78 11.72
N LEU A 106 -43.29 -13.66 11.07
CA LEU A 106 -43.82 -14.59 10.06
C LEU A 106 -44.80 -15.59 10.66
N SER A 107 -44.55 -16.05 11.89
CA SER A 107 -45.45 -16.98 12.59
C SER A 107 -46.76 -16.34 13.05
N LEU A 108 -46.76 -15.05 13.41
CA LEU A 108 -47.98 -14.32 13.78
C LEU A 108 -48.83 -13.92 12.56
N GLY A 109 -48.22 -13.77 11.37
CA GLY A 109 -48.95 -13.51 10.12
C GLY A 109 -49.55 -14.76 9.47
N SER A 110 -49.39 -15.94 10.09
CA SER A 110 -49.84 -17.24 9.59
C SER A 110 -51.06 -17.79 10.35
N TRP A 111 -51.77 -16.96 11.13
CA TRP A 111 -53.05 -17.34 11.74
C TRP A 111 -54.16 -16.35 11.40
#